data_AF-S2JXM5-F1
#
_entry.id   AF-S2JXM5-F1
#
_cell.length_a   1.000
_cell.length_b   1.000
_cell.length_c   1.000
_cell.angle_alpha   90.00
_cell.angle_beta   90.00
_cell.angle_gamma   90.00
#
_symmetry.space_group_name_H-M   'P 1'
#
loop_
_entity.id
_entity.type
_entity.pdbx_description
1 polymer ?
#
loop_
_entity_poly.entity_id
_entity_poly.type
_entity_poly.pdbx_seq_one_letter_code
_entity_poly.pdbx_strand_id
1 'polypeptide(L)'
;MAENNSTTERARALRAEKQVERLERELELIRSRLKKPNGPAGSNSPNMMIRESDKVNFQLQEQVKDLKYQLKHQTAEHSKLQETLATKTSEYEDKLKRMREIFGQASKNIDNYRASIASKDVEIGNLKLELEECQQREQSYKSTSESQQLTIEKLNTEITSTKTFYGTEIKQLEAKNRQISVQFEQTKSNYEQYKKRAHILLEKNKEKQNDTSRINQLQELVEQLQHQKSKYEHEQQEKAEQRLLMEHDLRKAIDRINELESMQHVLVKTEASFSTEKNALETKLQAMTKQFHQTSQQLTALQTKYDEQIKLSANSLEPLKLRLQELQETNDSLYQQLLIKDNEIEKLIISTPTSPPPADEVAELPPQQKPQQQSPPATTPPLAQQQAPQPVSDVYASMSSLLSPLVSRQMPDERIGLEKQVQRLSEMLHESQDKITALQTQEKVLKDELRKMDAFEKRQDMNVEYLKNVLVKFLMSENKQMSVEL
;
A
#
# COMPACT_ATOMS: atom_id res chain seq x y z
N MET A 1 -20.99 -47.44 17.80
CA MET A 1 -21.72 -48.72 17.56
C MET A 1 -20.91 -49.97 17.92
N ALA A 2 -19.57 -49.95 18.01
CA ALA A 2 -18.78 -51.15 18.32
C ALA A 2 -18.94 -51.69 19.76
N GLU A 3 -19.21 -50.82 20.75
CA GLU A 3 -19.24 -51.19 22.18
C GLU A 3 -20.41 -52.12 22.57
N ASN A 4 -21.51 -52.10 21.80
CA ASN A 4 -22.69 -52.92 22.10
C ASN A 4 -22.49 -54.42 21.80
N ASN A 5 -21.55 -54.80 20.93
CA ASN A 5 -21.28 -56.21 20.64
C ASN A 5 -20.45 -56.85 21.77
N SER A 6 -19.41 -56.16 22.25
CA SER A 6 -18.53 -56.60 23.35
C SER A 6 -19.31 -56.95 24.63
N THR A 7 -20.30 -56.12 24.98
CA THR A 7 -21.17 -56.38 26.15
C THR A 7 -22.05 -57.62 25.97
N THR A 8 -22.59 -57.85 24.76
CA THR A 8 -23.38 -59.07 24.48
C THR A 8 -22.56 -60.36 24.44
N GLU A 9 -21.31 -60.32 23.96
CA GLU A 9 -20.42 -61.48 23.94
C GLU A 9 -19.95 -61.84 25.36
N ARG A 10 -19.55 -60.84 26.16
CA ARG A 10 -19.18 -61.04 27.57
C ARG A 10 -20.34 -61.60 28.40
N ALA A 11 -21.57 -61.15 28.16
CA ALA A 11 -22.77 -61.70 28.79
C ALA A 11 -23.10 -63.13 28.34
N ARG A 12 -22.72 -63.52 27.11
CA ARG A 12 -22.89 -64.89 26.59
C ARG A 12 -21.85 -65.84 27.19
N ALA A 13 -20.59 -65.39 27.32
CA ALA A 13 -19.52 -66.13 28.00
C ALA A 13 -19.87 -66.41 29.47
N LEU A 14 -20.31 -65.40 30.23
CA LEU A 14 -20.74 -65.56 31.63
C LEU A 14 -21.93 -66.53 31.83
N ARG A 15 -22.79 -66.72 30.82
CA ARG A 15 -23.84 -67.75 30.86
C ARG A 15 -23.28 -69.15 30.63
N ALA A 16 -22.35 -69.30 29.69
CA ALA A 16 -21.68 -70.58 29.44
C ALA A 16 -20.87 -71.03 30.66
N GLU A 17 -20.14 -70.11 31.28
CA GLU A 17 -19.36 -70.35 32.51
C GLU A 17 -20.25 -70.84 33.66
N LYS A 18 -21.36 -70.14 33.95
CA LYS A 18 -22.36 -70.60 34.93
C LYS A 18 -23.03 -71.94 34.59
N GLN A 19 -23.13 -72.28 33.31
CA GLN A 19 -23.68 -73.57 32.88
C GLN A 19 -22.68 -74.71 33.08
N VAL A 20 -21.38 -74.47 32.84
CA VAL A 20 -20.30 -75.41 33.18
C VAL A 20 -20.21 -75.61 34.69
N GLU A 21 -20.16 -74.53 35.47
CA GLU A 21 -20.09 -74.60 36.94
C GLU A 21 -21.28 -75.39 37.54
N ARG A 22 -22.47 -75.25 36.96
CA ARG A 22 -23.65 -76.05 37.34
C ARG A 22 -23.45 -77.55 37.04
N LEU A 23 -22.94 -77.89 35.86
CA LEU A 23 -22.68 -79.27 35.48
C LEU A 23 -21.56 -79.91 36.33
N GLU A 24 -20.55 -79.14 36.72
CA GLU A 24 -19.51 -79.59 37.65
C GLU A 24 -20.10 -79.90 39.05
N ARG A 25 -21.00 -79.07 39.58
CA ARG A 25 -21.72 -79.38 40.83
C ARG A 25 -22.64 -80.60 40.71
N GLU A 26 -23.32 -80.79 39.56
CA GLU A 26 -24.14 -81.97 39.31
C GLU A 26 -23.29 -83.25 39.20
N LEU A 27 -22.07 -83.18 38.64
CA LEU A 27 -21.11 -84.29 38.61
C LEU A 27 -20.51 -84.62 39.97
N GLU A 28 -20.22 -83.62 40.81
CA GLU A 28 -19.74 -83.85 42.17
C GLU A 28 -20.86 -84.46 43.07
N LEU A 29 -22.13 -84.11 42.80
CA LEU A 29 -23.31 -84.78 43.37
C LEU A 29 -23.45 -86.25 42.95
N ILE A 30 -23.09 -86.59 41.70
CA ILE A 30 -23.10 -87.98 41.22
C ILE A 30 -21.91 -88.77 41.82
N ARG A 31 -20.71 -88.17 41.88
CA ARG A 31 -19.53 -88.78 42.53
C ARG A 31 -19.76 -89.05 44.02
N SER A 32 -20.31 -88.09 44.75
CA SER A 32 -20.63 -88.24 46.18
C SER A 32 -21.73 -89.27 46.46
N ARG A 33 -22.63 -89.54 45.50
CA ARG A 33 -23.58 -90.67 45.56
C ARG A 33 -22.89 -92.03 45.33
N LEU A 34 -21.93 -92.12 44.40
CA LEU A 34 -21.16 -93.35 44.18
C LEU A 34 -20.22 -93.70 45.34
N LYS A 35 -19.76 -92.68 46.10
CA LYS A 35 -18.75 -92.85 47.16
C LYS A 35 -19.30 -93.30 48.51
N LYS A 36 -20.55 -93.80 48.58
CA LYS A 36 -21.16 -94.42 49.78
C LYS A 36 -21.16 -95.95 49.68
N PRO A 37 -20.26 -96.67 50.36
CA PRO A 37 -20.38 -98.10 50.56
C PRO A 37 -21.29 -98.37 51.77
N ASN A 38 -22.47 -98.96 51.53
CA ASN A 38 -23.24 -99.66 52.56
C ASN A 38 -23.92 -100.87 51.89
N GLY A 39 -23.62 -102.07 52.35
CA GLY A 39 -24.37 -103.28 51.98
C GLY A 39 -25.59 -103.48 52.91
N PRO A 40 -26.16 -104.70 52.98
CA PRO A 40 -25.90 -105.86 52.12
C PRO A 40 -27.20 -106.52 51.57
N ALA A 41 -27.03 -107.67 50.90
CA ALA A 41 -28.06 -108.64 50.47
C ALA A 41 -28.95 -108.27 49.26
N GLY A 42 -28.82 -109.04 48.19
CA GLY A 42 -29.62 -108.94 46.96
C GLY A 42 -28.87 -109.50 45.75
N SER A 43 -29.07 -110.77 45.44
CA SER A 43 -28.38 -111.48 44.35
C SER A 43 -28.74 -110.93 42.96
N ASN A 44 -27.76 -110.31 42.27
CA ASN A 44 -27.31 -110.72 40.92
C ASN A 44 -26.22 -109.79 40.36
N SER A 45 -25.05 -110.36 40.04
CA SER A 45 -23.94 -109.81 39.24
C SER A 45 -23.64 -108.29 39.30
N PRO A 46 -22.99 -107.78 40.37
CA PRO A 46 -22.59 -106.37 40.48
C PRO A 46 -21.42 -105.94 39.56
N ASN A 47 -20.82 -106.87 38.81
CA ASN A 47 -19.53 -106.68 38.13
C ASN A 47 -19.64 -106.12 36.69
N MET A 48 -20.86 -105.99 36.15
CA MET A 48 -21.11 -105.36 34.84
C MET A 48 -21.46 -103.88 34.96
N MET A 49 -22.36 -103.49 35.88
CA MET A 49 -22.76 -102.08 36.05
C MET A 49 -21.60 -101.18 36.51
N ILE A 50 -20.65 -101.71 37.31
CA ILE A 50 -19.45 -100.95 37.69
C ILE A 50 -18.59 -100.68 36.44
N ARG A 51 -18.36 -101.69 35.59
CA ARG A 51 -17.63 -101.53 34.32
C ARG A 51 -18.34 -100.61 33.32
N GLU A 52 -19.67 -100.60 33.28
CA GLU A 52 -20.43 -99.63 32.48
C GLU A 52 -20.34 -98.22 33.04
N SER A 53 -20.45 -98.04 34.36
CA SER A 53 -20.21 -96.77 35.04
C SER A 53 -18.80 -96.24 34.76
N ASP A 54 -17.78 -97.09 34.81
CA ASP A 54 -16.39 -96.72 34.50
C ASP A 54 -16.22 -96.35 33.02
N LYS A 55 -16.86 -97.09 32.10
CA LYS A 55 -16.84 -96.78 30.67
C LYS A 55 -17.54 -95.46 30.35
N VAL A 56 -18.69 -95.18 30.97
CA VAL A 56 -19.42 -93.91 30.84
C VAL A 56 -18.62 -92.77 31.46
N ASN A 57 -18.00 -92.97 32.63
CA ASN A 57 -17.14 -91.99 33.29
C ASN A 57 -15.88 -91.68 32.46
N PHE A 58 -15.27 -92.69 31.82
CA PHE A 58 -14.17 -92.50 30.87
C PHE A 58 -14.61 -91.71 29.62
N GLN A 59 -15.75 -92.08 29.02
CA GLN A 59 -16.32 -91.34 27.88
C GLN A 59 -16.63 -89.88 28.24
N LEU A 60 -17.17 -89.63 29.44
CA LEU A 60 -17.46 -88.29 29.92
C LEU A 60 -16.19 -87.48 30.23
N GLN A 61 -15.14 -88.13 30.76
CA GLN A 61 -13.84 -87.48 30.97
C GLN A 61 -13.17 -87.08 29.65
N GLU A 62 -13.23 -87.93 28.63
CA GLU A 62 -12.70 -87.60 27.31
C GLU A 62 -13.55 -86.50 26.63
N GLN A 63 -14.88 -86.53 26.78
CA GLN A 63 -15.74 -85.40 26.34
C GLN A 63 -15.42 -84.08 27.06
N VAL A 64 -15.18 -84.11 28.38
CA VAL A 64 -14.77 -82.91 29.15
C VAL A 64 -13.39 -82.42 28.72
N LYS A 65 -12.47 -83.32 28.37
CA LYS A 65 -11.14 -82.99 27.84
C LYS A 65 -11.22 -82.38 26.44
N ASP A 66 -12.05 -82.93 25.55
CA ASP A 66 -12.34 -82.36 24.23
C ASP A 66 -13.00 -80.98 24.35
N LEU A 67 -13.97 -80.80 25.25
CA LEU A 67 -14.58 -79.50 25.54
C LEU A 67 -13.58 -78.51 26.12
N LYS A 68 -12.66 -78.94 27.00
CA LYS A 68 -11.55 -78.09 27.50
C LYS A 68 -10.57 -77.73 26.39
N TYR A 69 -10.29 -78.63 25.45
CA TYR A 69 -9.47 -78.35 24.29
C TYR A 69 -10.15 -77.35 23.33
N GLN A 70 -11.44 -77.54 23.05
CA GLN A 70 -12.24 -76.59 22.24
C GLN A 70 -12.32 -75.22 22.90
N LEU A 71 -12.55 -75.15 24.23
CA LEU A 71 -12.56 -73.90 24.96
C LEU A 71 -11.18 -73.21 24.89
N LYS A 72 -10.08 -73.94 25.14
CA LYS A 72 -8.72 -73.39 25.01
C LYS A 72 -8.42 -72.88 23.59
N HIS A 73 -8.87 -73.61 22.56
CA HIS A 73 -8.74 -73.20 21.16
C HIS A 73 -9.55 -71.93 20.87
N GLN A 74 -10.82 -71.86 21.32
CA GLN A 74 -11.66 -70.67 21.14
C GLN A 74 -11.13 -69.46 21.89
N THR A 75 -10.59 -69.64 23.11
CA THR A 75 -9.92 -68.57 23.86
C THR A 75 -8.67 -68.08 23.13
N ALA A 76 -7.85 -68.98 22.58
CA ALA A 76 -6.65 -68.60 21.81
C ALA A 76 -7.01 -67.82 20.53
N GLU A 77 -8.02 -68.27 19.78
CA GLU A 77 -8.52 -67.54 18.60
C GLU A 77 -9.16 -66.19 18.98
N HIS A 78 -9.89 -66.10 20.10
CA HIS A 78 -10.40 -64.83 20.62
C HIS A 78 -9.26 -63.86 20.97
N SER A 79 -8.23 -64.31 21.68
CA SER A 79 -7.05 -63.49 22.01
C SER A 79 -6.35 -62.97 20.75
N LYS A 80 -6.17 -63.83 19.74
CA LYS A 80 -5.54 -63.48 18.46
C LYS A 80 -6.39 -62.50 17.63
N LEU A 81 -7.72 -62.65 17.64
CA LEU A 81 -8.64 -61.69 17.03
C LEU A 81 -8.63 -60.34 17.78
N GLN A 82 -8.57 -60.37 19.11
CA GLN A 82 -8.47 -59.18 19.95
C GLN A 82 -7.14 -58.43 19.72
N GLU A 83 -6.02 -59.14 19.61
CA GLU A 83 -4.72 -58.58 19.22
C GLU A 83 -4.78 -57.97 17.81
N THR A 84 -5.28 -58.72 16.83
CA THR A 84 -5.45 -58.22 15.44
C THR A 84 -6.32 -56.96 15.39
N LEU A 85 -7.38 -56.90 16.20
CA LEU A 85 -8.24 -55.72 16.31
C LEU A 85 -7.52 -54.54 16.98
N ALA A 86 -6.73 -54.79 18.02
CA ALA A 86 -5.93 -53.77 18.69
C ALA A 86 -4.86 -53.18 17.77
N THR A 87 -4.11 -54.00 17.04
CA THR A 87 -3.12 -53.57 16.04
C THR A 87 -3.77 -52.71 14.96
N LYS A 88 -4.90 -53.17 14.38
CA LYS A 88 -5.64 -52.38 13.37
C LYS A 88 -6.17 -51.07 13.92
N THR A 89 -6.64 -51.05 15.17
CA THR A 89 -7.14 -49.81 15.82
C THR A 89 -6.00 -48.82 15.99
N SER A 90 -4.84 -49.26 16.49
CA SER A 90 -3.62 -48.45 16.59
C SER A 90 -3.17 -47.89 15.23
N GLU A 91 -3.15 -48.74 14.18
CA GLU A 91 -2.85 -48.27 12.82
C GLU A 91 -3.81 -47.18 12.31
N TYR A 92 -5.11 -47.27 12.63
CA TYR A 92 -6.08 -46.26 12.25
C TYR A 92 -5.89 -44.96 13.04
N GLU A 93 -5.57 -45.03 14.33
CA GLU A 93 -5.23 -43.87 15.15
C GLU A 93 -3.97 -43.15 14.66
N ASP A 94 -2.94 -43.91 14.28
CA ASP A 94 -1.71 -43.38 13.65
C ASP A 94 -1.99 -42.71 12.30
N LYS A 95 -2.83 -43.33 11.44
CA LYS A 95 -3.27 -42.72 10.17
C LYS A 95 -4.05 -41.43 10.43
N LEU A 96 -4.94 -41.40 11.42
CA LEU A 96 -5.67 -40.19 11.85
C LEU A 96 -4.76 -39.11 12.45
N LYS A 97 -3.68 -39.50 13.13
CA LYS A 97 -2.66 -38.56 13.63
C LYS A 97 -1.89 -37.93 12.46
N ARG A 98 -1.36 -38.73 11.54
CA ARG A 98 -0.66 -38.25 10.33
C ARG A 98 -1.55 -37.36 9.47
N MET A 99 -2.83 -37.71 9.28
CA MET A 99 -3.76 -36.83 8.56
C MET A 99 -3.97 -35.49 9.27
N ARG A 100 -4.13 -35.48 10.61
CA ARG A 100 -4.22 -34.23 11.38
C ARG A 100 -2.97 -33.37 11.29
N GLU A 101 -1.79 -33.98 11.26
CA GLU A 101 -0.51 -33.29 11.04
C GLU A 101 -0.43 -32.67 9.63
N ILE A 102 -0.81 -33.43 8.59
CA ILE A 102 -0.86 -32.94 7.19
C ILE A 102 -1.86 -31.79 7.05
N PHE A 103 -3.08 -31.92 7.58
CA PHE A 103 -4.07 -30.84 7.53
C PHE A 103 -3.62 -29.62 8.35
N GLY A 104 -3.01 -29.82 9.52
CA GLY A 104 -2.43 -28.73 10.30
C GLY A 104 -1.33 -27.96 9.55
N GLN A 105 -0.47 -28.67 8.82
CA GLN A 105 0.56 -28.04 7.99
C GLN A 105 -0.04 -27.36 6.75
N ALA A 106 -1.05 -27.95 6.11
CA ALA A 106 -1.76 -27.36 4.99
C ALA A 106 -2.45 -26.05 5.39
N SER A 107 -3.14 -26.00 6.54
CA SER A 107 -3.75 -24.78 7.07
C SER A 107 -2.71 -23.69 7.33
N LYS A 108 -1.58 -24.01 7.99
CA LYS A 108 -0.47 -23.05 8.18
C LYS A 108 0.07 -22.51 6.86
N ASN A 109 0.22 -23.36 5.85
CA ASN A 109 0.67 -22.94 4.52
C ASN A 109 -0.36 -22.01 3.85
N ILE A 110 -1.66 -22.32 3.94
CA ILE A 110 -2.75 -21.47 3.43
C ILE A 110 -2.74 -20.09 4.11
N ASP A 111 -2.58 -20.03 5.42
CA ASP A 111 -2.56 -18.76 6.15
C ASP A 111 -1.30 -17.93 5.83
N ASN A 112 -0.15 -18.58 5.63
CA ASN A 112 1.05 -17.93 5.11
C ASN A 112 0.84 -17.37 3.69
N TYR A 113 0.18 -18.11 2.80
CA TYR A 113 -0.15 -17.60 1.46
C TYR A 113 -1.13 -16.43 1.52
N ARG A 114 -2.14 -16.47 2.40
CA ARG A 114 -3.07 -15.33 2.63
C ARG A 114 -2.33 -14.09 3.12
N ALA A 115 -1.43 -14.23 4.09
CA ALA A 115 -0.59 -13.13 4.57
C ALA A 115 0.32 -12.57 3.46
N SER A 116 0.90 -13.44 2.64
CA SER A 116 1.73 -13.04 1.50
C SER A 116 0.94 -12.31 0.42
N ILE A 117 -0.29 -12.76 0.10
CA ILE A 117 -1.20 -12.08 -0.83
C ILE A 117 -1.56 -10.69 -0.30
N ALA A 118 -2.01 -10.59 0.96
CA ALA A 118 -2.33 -9.31 1.57
C ALA A 118 -1.14 -8.33 1.58
N SER A 119 0.09 -8.83 1.84
CA SER A 119 1.31 -8.02 1.73
C SER A 119 1.57 -7.54 0.30
N LYS A 120 1.28 -8.36 -0.71
CA LYS A 120 1.43 -7.99 -2.13
C LYS A 120 0.33 -7.05 -2.62
N ASP A 121 -0.89 -7.15 -2.10
CA ASP A 121 -1.96 -6.19 -2.40
C ASP A 121 -1.61 -4.79 -1.87
N VAL A 122 -1.00 -4.70 -0.67
CA VAL A 122 -0.47 -3.43 -0.12
C VAL A 122 0.68 -2.88 -0.99
N GLU A 123 1.61 -3.73 -1.43
CA GLU A 123 2.71 -3.35 -2.33
C GLU A 123 2.18 -2.81 -3.68
N ILE A 124 1.18 -3.48 -4.27
CA ILE A 124 0.48 -3.03 -5.49
C ILE A 124 -0.26 -1.71 -5.25
N GLY A 125 -0.86 -1.52 -4.07
CA GLY A 125 -1.48 -0.26 -3.68
C GLY A 125 -0.49 0.90 -3.65
N ASN A 126 0.67 0.70 -3.01
CA ASN A 126 1.74 1.70 -2.94
C ASN A 126 2.30 2.04 -4.34
N LEU A 127 2.57 1.03 -5.18
CA LEU A 127 3.06 1.23 -6.55
C LEU A 127 2.06 1.98 -7.44
N LYS A 128 0.75 1.81 -7.22
CA LYS A 128 -0.29 2.59 -7.92
C LYS A 128 -0.26 4.06 -7.51
N LEU A 129 -0.10 4.35 -6.22
CA LEU A 129 0.02 5.73 -5.72
C LEU A 129 1.29 6.41 -6.25
N GLU A 130 2.44 5.72 -6.23
CA GLU A 130 3.70 6.25 -6.78
C GLU A 130 3.62 6.51 -8.29
N LEU A 131 2.90 5.66 -9.04
CA LEU A 131 2.64 5.86 -10.46
C LEU A 131 1.71 7.05 -10.73
N GLU A 132 0.67 7.25 -9.91
CA GLU A 132 -0.22 8.41 -9.99
C GLU A 132 0.53 9.72 -9.66
N GLU A 133 1.38 9.74 -8.63
CA GLU A 133 2.25 10.88 -8.32
C GLU A 133 3.23 11.20 -9.45
N CYS A 134 3.81 10.18 -10.08
CA CYS A 134 4.69 10.36 -11.24
C CYS A 134 3.94 10.97 -12.44
N GLN A 135 2.71 10.51 -12.72
CA GLN A 135 1.88 11.06 -13.79
C GLN A 135 1.48 12.52 -13.53
N GLN A 136 1.10 12.87 -12.30
CA GLN A 136 0.82 14.27 -11.93
C GLN A 136 2.06 15.16 -12.10
N ARG A 137 3.25 14.65 -11.72
CA ARG A 137 4.53 15.35 -11.87
C ARG A 137 4.90 15.55 -13.35
N GLU A 138 4.71 14.53 -14.19
CA GLU A 138 4.91 14.62 -15.64
C GLU A 138 3.97 15.66 -16.28
N GLN A 139 2.68 15.65 -15.92
CA GLN A 139 1.70 16.62 -16.42
C GLN A 139 2.05 18.07 -15.99
N SER A 140 2.57 18.26 -14.79
CA SER A 140 3.07 19.55 -14.29
C SER A 140 4.29 20.03 -15.07
N TYR A 141 5.28 19.16 -15.32
CA TYR A 141 6.44 19.50 -16.15
C TYR A 141 6.04 19.80 -17.60
N LYS A 142 5.12 19.04 -18.18
CA LYS A 142 4.60 19.29 -19.53
C LYS A 142 3.93 20.66 -19.64
N SER A 143 3.02 20.98 -18.72
CA SER A 143 2.35 22.29 -18.65
C SER A 143 3.35 23.44 -18.47
N THR A 144 4.39 23.22 -17.67
CA THR A 144 5.48 24.20 -17.47
C THR A 144 6.29 24.40 -18.75
N SER A 145 6.63 23.31 -19.46
CA SER A 145 7.36 23.36 -20.73
C SER A 145 6.57 24.06 -21.84
N GLU A 146 5.26 23.80 -21.94
CA GLU A 146 4.36 24.49 -22.88
C GLU A 146 4.27 26.00 -22.59
N SER A 147 4.17 26.39 -21.31
CA SER A 147 4.20 27.80 -20.88
C SER A 147 5.54 28.49 -21.18
N GLN A 148 6.67 27.79 -20.97
CA GLN A 148 7.99 28.29 -21.33
C GLN A 148 8.15 28.46 -22.85
N GLN A 149 7.67 27.50 -23.64
CA GLN A 149 7.70 27.55 -25.10
C GLN A 149 6.92 28.77 -25.63
N LEU A 150 5.69 28.99 -25.14
CA LEU A 150 4.89 30.18 -25.47
C LEU A 150 5.59 31.50 -25.08
N THR A 151 6.37 31.50 -23.98
CA THR A 151 7.14 32.66 -23.54
C THR A 151 8.34 32.93 -24.45
N ILE A 152 9.05 31.87 -24.87
CA ILE A 152 10.14 31.94 -25.84
C ILE A 152 9.64 32.44 -27.20
N GLU A 153 8.48 31.98 -27.66
CA GLU A 153 7.85 32.44 -28.90
C GLU A 153 7.51 33.93 -28.84
N LYS A 154 6.89 34.41 -27.75
CA LYS A 154 6.63 35.84 -27.54
C LYS A 154 7.92 36.67 -27.59
N LEU A 155 8.95 36.28 -26.84
CA LEU A 155 10.25 36.98 -26.84
C LEU A 155 10.90 36.97 -28.22
N ASN A 156 10.81 35.88 -28.98
CA ASN A 156 11.31 35.81 -30.36
C ASN A 156 10.54 36.75 -31.30
N THR A 157 9.21 36.89 -31.16
CA THR A 157 8.44 37.88 -31.93
C THR A 157 8.82 39.31 -31.57
N GLU A 158 9.06 39.62 -30.29
CA GLU A 158 9.49 40.93 -29.82
C GLU A 158 10.90 41.29 -30.31
N ILE A 159 11.86 40.34 -30.24
CA ILE A 159 13.21 40.47 -30.80
C ILE A 159 13.15 40.69 -32.31
N THR A 160 12.28 39.98 -33.03
CA THR A 160 12.13 40.14 -34.48
C THR A 160 11.50 41.49 -34.84
N SER A 161 10.49 41.93 -34.07
CA SER A 161 9.85 43.24 -34.23
C SER A 161 10.83 44.39 -33.99
N THR A 162 11.51 44.40 -32.84
CA THR A 162 12.51 45.42 -32.49
C THR A 162 13.69 45.44 -33.47
N LYS A 163 14.21 44.29 -33.88
CA LYS A 163 15.25 44.19 -34.92
C LYS A 163 14.77 44.78 -36.26
N THR A 164 13.51 44.57 -36.63
CA THR A 164 12.92 45.14 -37.85
C THR A 164 12.76 46.65 -37.72
N PHE A 165 12.23 47.13 -36.59
CA PHE A 165 12.07 48.55 -36.27
C PHE A 165 13.41 49.30 -36.36
N TYR A 166 14.41 48.92 -35.56
CA TYR A 166 15.73 49.55 -35.58
C TYR A 166 16.44 49.37 -36.94
N GLY A 167 16.23 48.24 -37.61
CA GLY A 167 16.73 48.01 -38.98
C GLY A 167 16.12 48.97 -40.01
N THR A 168 14.88 49.45 -39.81
CA THR A 168 14.29 50.52 -40.65
C THR A 168 14.74 51.91 -40.22
N GLU A 169 14.88 52.17 -38.92
CA GLU A 169 15.34 53.46 -38.39
C GLU A 169 16.78 53.76 -38.84
N ILE A 170 17.69 52.78 -38.74
CA ILE A 170 19.07 52.90 -39.25
C ILE A 170 19.08 53.28 -40.74
N LYS A 171 18.27 52.61 -41.57
CA LYS A 171 18.17 52.94 -43.01
C LYS A 171 17.65 54.35 -43.26
N GLN A 172 16.70 54.85 -42.46
CA GLN A 172 16.21 56.23 -42.55
C GLN A 172 17.28 57.24 -42.14
N LEU A 173 18.02 56.97 -41.04
CA LEU A 173 19.11 57.82 -40.57
C LEU A 173 20.27 57.85 -41.57
N GLU A 174 20.65 56.71 -42.16
CA GLU A 174 21.62 56.64 -43.26
C GLU A 174 21.18 57.48 -44.47
N ALA A 175 19.90 57.38 -44.88
CA ALA A 175 19.38 58.14 -46.01
C ALA A 175 19.42 59.66 -45.73
N LYS A 176 18.99 60.10 -44.54
CA LYS A 176 19.11 61.49 -44.09
C LYS A 176 20.56 61.96 -44.05
N ASN A 177 21.48 61.15 -43.53
CA ASN A 177 22.90 61.50 -43.44
C ASN A 177 23.54 61.64 -44.84
N ARG A 178 23.20 60.77 -45.80
CA ARG A 178 23.59 60.92 -47.21
C ARG A 178 23.02 62.21 -47.82
N GLN A 179 21.76 62.53 -47.56
CA GLN A 179 21.11 63.77 -48.06
C GLN A 179 21.80 65.03 -47.50
N ILE A 180 22.06 65.07 -46.20
CA ILE A 180 22.78 66.18 -45.54
C ILE A 180 24.20 66.31 -46.09
N SER A 181 24.90 65.19 -46.31
CA SER A 181 26.25 65.19 -46.91
C SER A 181 26.27 65.80 -48.31
N VAL A 182 25.27 65.49 -49.14
CA VAL A 182 25.11 66.10 -50.48
C VAL A 182 24.79 67.60 -50.38
N GLN A 183 23.88 68.01 -49.49
CA GLN A 183 23.58 69.42 -49.25
C GLN A 183 24.79 70.20 -48.73
N PHE A 184 25.63 69.59 -47.89
CA PHE A 184 26.85 70.18 -47.37
C PHE A 184 27.87 70.45 -48.49
N GLU A 185 28.18 69.46 -49.32
CA GLU A 185 29.10 69.65 -50.46
C GLU A 185 28.55 70.65 -51.50
N GLN A 186 27.24 70.67 -51.73
CA GLN A 186 26.62 71.67 -52.61
C GLN A 186 26.69 73.08 -52.00
N THR A 187 26.47 73.23 -50.70
CA THR A 187 26.60 74.53 -49.98
C THR A 187 28.05 75.01 -49.98
N LYS A 188 29.01 74.12 -49.78
CA LYS A 188 30.46 74.38 -49.85
C LYS A 188 30.89 74.80 -51.26
N SER A 189 30.38 74.16 -52.31
CA SER A 189 30.56 74.58 -53.71
C SER A 189 29.98 75.97 -53.96
N ASN A 190 28.74 76.24 -53.51
CA ASN A 190 28.09 77.54 -53.61
C ASN A 190 28.87 78.63 -52.87
N TYR A 191 29.43 78.32 -51.68
CA TYR A 191 30.25 79.24 -50.90
C TYR A 191 31.57 79.57 -51.59
N GLU A 192 32.28 78.59 -52.15
CA GLU A 192 33.50 78.86 -52.93
C GLU A 192 33.21 79.63 -54.22
N GLN A 193 32.06 79.40 -54.88
CA GLN A 193 31.61 80.26 -55.98
C GLN A 193 31.31 81.69 -55.51
N TYR A 194 30.60 81.85 -54.39
CA TYR A 194 30.29 83.17 -53.82
C TYR A 194 31.57 83.93 -53.45
N LYS A 195 32.52 83.27 -52.78
CA LYS A 195 33.84 83.81 -52.42
C LYS A 195 34.62 84.31 -53.66
N LYS A 196 34.60 83.57 -54.76
CA LYS A 196 35.17 84.01 -56.05
C LYS A 196 34.44 85.27 -56.59
N ARG A 197 33.11 85.27 -56.60
CA ARG A 197 32.30 86.43 -57.04
C ARG A 197 32.55 87.67 -56.16
N ALA A 198 32.62 87.48 -54.85
CA ALA A 198 32.88 88.53 -53.86
C ALA A 198 34.30 89.11 -53.98
N HIS A 199 35.32 88.28 -54.26
CA HIS A 199 36.67 88.76 -54.55
C HIS A 199 36.71 89.64 -55.81
N ILE A 200 36.05 89.22 -56.89
CA ILE A 200 35.94 89.99 -58.14
C ILE A 200 35.18 91.32 -57.90
N LEU A 201 34.14 91.30 -57.05
CA LEU A 201 33.41 92.51 -56.65
C LEU A 201 34.25 93.44 -55.77
N LEU A 202 35.09 92.90 -54.88
CA LEU A 202 36.00 93.68 -54.04
C LEU A 202 37.16 94.29 -54.85
N GLU A 203 37.62 93.63 -55.91
CA GLU A 203 38.52 94.26 -56.90
C GLU A 203 37.81 95.39 -57.65
N LYS A 204 36.56 95.19 -58.10
CA LYS A 204 35.76 96.23 -58.75
C LYS A 204 35.42 97.42 -57.84
N ASN A 205 35.16 97.17 -56.55
CA ASN A 205 34.79 98.20 -55.58
C ASN A 205 35.98 98.94 -54.95
N LYS A 206 37.23 98.70 -55.41
CA LYS A 206 38.36 99.60 -55.11
C LYS A 206 38.21 100.98 -55.76
N GLU A 207 37.27 101.14 -56.70
CA GLU A 207 36.83 102.46 -57.18
C GLU A 207 35.37 102.73 -56.79
N LYS A 208 35.15 103.86 -56.10
CA LYS A 208 33.87 104.56 -55.84
C LYS A 208 32.93 104.00 -54.74
N GLN A 209 33.11 104.56 -53.53
CA GLN A 209 32.15 105.43 -52.83
C GLN A 209 30.64 105.03 -52.78
N ASN A 210 30.08 104.87 -51.56
CA ASN A 210 29.04 105.77 -50.97
C ASN A 210 28.23 105.12 -49.82
N ASP A 211 28.01 105.88 -48.74
CA ASP A 211 27.40 105.43 -47.48
C ASP A 211 25.89 105.11 -47.51
N THR A 212 25.20 105.33 -48.63
CA THR A 212 23.75 105.04 -48.74
C THR A 212 23.43 103.54 -48.81
N SER A 213 24.37 102.73 -49.33
CA SER A 213 24.26 101.26 -49.37
C SER A 213 24.31 100.62 -47.97
N ARG A 214 25.03 101.27 -47.04
CA ARG A 214 25.24 100.82 -45.66
C ARG A 214 23.96 100.87 -44.82
N ILE A 215 23.05 101.81 -45.12
CA ILE A 215 21.76 101.92 -44.44
C ILE A 215 20.85 100.75 -44.81
N ASN A 216 20.73 100.42 -46.11
CA ASN A 216 19.95 99.26 -46.55
C ASN A 216 20.54 97.94 -46.02
N GLN A 217 21.87 97.80 -45.97
CA GLN A 217 22.53 96.63 -45.35
C GLN A 217 22.24 96.52 -43.84
N LEU A 218 22.21 97.63 -43.11
CA LEU A 218 21.82 97.62 -41.69
C LEU A 218 20.34 97.25 -41.51
N GLN A 219 19.48 97.64 -42.44
CA GLN A 219 18.05 97.32 -42.41
C GLN A 219 17.80 95.84 -42.72
N GLU A 220 18.50 95.28 -43.72
CA GLU A 220 18.51 93.85 -44.05
C GLU A 220 19.11 93.00 -42.90
N LEU A 221 20.14 93.51 -42.20
CA LEU A 221 20.69 92.89 -41.00
C LEU A 221 19.68 92.86 -39.83
N VAL A 222 18.90 93.93 -39.65
CA VAL A 222 17.83 93.97 -38.63
C VAL A 222 16.74 92.94 -38.96
N GLU A 223 16.31 92.82 -40.22
CA GLU A 223 15.36 91.78 -40.63
C GLU A 223 15.93 90.35 -40.42
N GLN A 224 17.20 90.12 -40.75
CA GLN A 224 17.86 88.83 -40.49
C GLN A 224 17.93 88.50 -39.00
N LEU A 225 18.30 89.47 -38.15
CA LEU A 225 18.34 89.30 -36.70
C LEU A 225 16.95 89.07 -36.10
N GLN A 226 15.92 89.73 -36.64
CA GLN A 226 14.54 89.56 -36.20
C GLN A 226 13.98 88.18 -36.62
N HIS A 227 14.36 87.69 -37.80
CA HIS A 227 14.04 86.34 -38.26
C HIS A 227 14.82 85.25 -37.48
N GLN A 228 16.10 85.49 -37.12
CA GLN A 228 16.84 84.62 -36.20
C GLN A 228 16.20 84.58 -34.81
N LYS A 229 15.79 85.74 -34.26
CA LYS A 229 15.09 85.81 -32.97
C LYS A 229 13.82 84.95 -32.98
N SER A 230 13.00 85.09 -34.02
CA SER A 230 11.79 84.28 -34.18
C SER A 230 12.08 82.78 -34.28
N LYS A 231 13.16 82.37 -34.96
CA LYS A 231 13.61 80.96 -34.99
C LYS A 231 14.04 80.46 -33.61
N TYR A 232 14.79 81.25 -32.85
CA TYR A 232 15.19 80.90 -31.49
C TYR A 232 14.01 80.83 -30.52
N GLU A 233 13.02 81.71 -30.64
CA GLU A 233 11.76 81.66 -29.86
C GLU A 233 10.99 80.36 -30.18
N HIS A 234 10.91 79.96 -31.45
CA HIS A 234 10.26 78.72 -31.86
C HIS A 234 11.02 77.46 -31.36
N GLU A 235 12.34 77.41 -31.53
CA GLU A 235 13.19 76.32 -31.05
C GLU A 235 13.16 76.19 -29.51
N GLN A 236 13.05 77.33 -28.80
CA GLN A 236 12.90 77.33 -27.34
C GLN A 236 11.55 76.74 -26.92
N GLN A 237 10.48 77.01 -27.67
CA GLN A 237 9.14 76.46 -27.40
C GLN A 237 9.06 74.96 -27.73
N GLU A 238 9.61 74.51 -28.85
CA GLU A 238 9.72 73.07 -29.19
C GLU A 238 10.51 72.31 -28.10
N LYS A 239 11.62 72.90 -27.61
CA LYS A 239 12.38 72.37 -26.46
C LYS A 239 11.64 72.44 -25.12
N ALA A 240 10.61 73.29 -24.98
CA ALA A 240 9.77 73.30 -23.78
C ALA A 240 8.71 72.18 -23.85
N GLU A 241 8.09 71.98 -25.01
CA GLU A 241 7.14 70.90 -25.26
C GLU A 241 7.82 69.52 -25.14
N GLN A 242 9.02 69.35 -25.70
CA GLN A 242 9.81 68.12 -25.56
C GLN A 242 10.19 67.82 -24.10
N ARG A 243 10.45 68.86 -23.28
CA ARG A 243 10.71 68.69 -21.84
C ARG A 243 9.45 68.27 -21.08
N LEU A 244 8.29 68.83 -21.39
CA LEU A 244 7.01 68.42 -20.78
C LEU A 244 6.66 66.97 -21.11
N LEU A 245 6.90 66.52 -22.34
CA LEU A 245 6.70 65.13 -22.74
C LEU A 245 7.63 64.19 -21.95
N MET A 246 8.92 64.51 -21.87
CA MET A 246 9.89 63.74 -21.10
C MET A 246 9.57 63.74 -19.60
N GLU A 247 9.07 64.83 -19.04
CA GLU A 247 8.64 64.91 -17.63
C GLU A 247 7.42 64.02 -17.36
N HIS A 248 6.44 63.99 -18.28
CA HIS A 248 5.31 63.07 -18.22
C HIS A 248 5.74 61.59 -18.29
N ASP A 249 6.68 61.25 -19.18
CA ASP A 249 7.17 59.89 -19.33
C ASP A 249 8.02 59.45 -18.12
N LEU A 250 8.81 60.36 -17.54
CA LEU A 250 9.51 60.15 -16.26
C LEU A 250 8.53 59.91 -15.11
N ARG A 251 7.41 60.66 -15.03
CA ARG A 251 6.37 60.43 -14.01
C ARG A 251 5.74 59.04 -14.16
N LYS A 252 5.39 58.62 -15.39
CA LYS A 252 4.91 57.26 -15.66
C LYS A 252 5.92 56.17 -15.27
N ALA A 253 7.21 56.41 -15.52
CA ALA A 253 8.27 55.49 -15.10
C ALA A 253 8.36 55.39 -13.56
N ILE A 254 8.26 56.51 -12.84
CA ILE A 254 8.22 56.55 -11.37
C ILE A 254 6.99 55.82 -10.83
N ASP A 255 5.80 56.05 -11.39
CA ASP A 255 4.58 55.35 -10.98
C ASP A 255 4.71 53.82 -11.17
N ARG A 256 5.33 53.38 -12.28
CA ARG A 256 5.60 51.97 -12.54
C ARG A 256 6.66 51.37 -11.60
N ILE A 257 7.67 52.15 -11.20
CA ILE A 257 8.64 51.73 -10.17
C ILE A 257 7.93 51.52 -8.83
N ASN A 258 7.10 52.49 -8.40
CA ASN A 258 6.34 52.39 -7.15
C ASN A 258 5.40 51.16 -7.13
N GLU A 259 4.78 50.83 -8.26
CA GLU A 259 3.95 49.63 -8.42
C GLU A 259 4.78 48.34 -8.25
N LEU A 260 5.95 48.27 -8.89
CA LEU A 260 6.86 47.12 -8.78
C LEU A 260 7.45 46.96 -7.37
N GLU A 261 7.80 48.06 -6.70
CA GLU A 261 8.25 48.05 -5.29
C GLU A 261 7.14 47.54 -4.36
N SER A 262 5.88 47.94 -4.59
CA SER A 262 4.72 47.43 -3.85
C SER A 262 4.53 45.92 -4.07
N MET A 263 4.63 45.43 -5.31
CA MET A 263 4.60 44.00 -5.61
C MET A 263 5.76 43.25 -4.94
N GLN A 264 6.97 43.80 -4.97
CA GLN A 264 8.14 43.22 -4.30
C GLN A 264 7.93 43.09 -2.79
N HIS A 265 7.37 44.13 -2.14
CA HIS A 265 7.05 44.08 -0.71
C HIS A 265 6.02 43.00 -0.37
N VAL A 266 5.01 42.78 -1.23
CA VAL A 266 4.06 41.67 -1.09
C VAL A 266 4.77 40.32 -1.23
N LEU A 267 5.63 40.15 -2.23
CA LEU A 267 6.39 38.92 -2.45
C LEU A 267 7.29 38.58 -1.26
N VAL A 268 8.07 39.54 -0.75
CA VAL A 268 8.91 39.36 0.45
C VAL A 268 8.07 38.95 1.67
N LYS A 269 6.87 39.52 1.84
CA LYS A 269 5.96 39.12 2.91
C LYS A 269 5.45 37.69 2.74
N THR A 270 5.15 37.25 1.51
CA THR A 270 4.75 35.85 1.24
C THR A 270 5.91 34.87 1.44
N GLU A 271 7.13 35.22 1.01
CA GLU A 271 8.34 34.41 1.22
C GLU A 271 8.64 34.24 2.71
N ALA A 272 8.54 35.32 3.50
CA ALA A 272 8.66 35.24 4.95
C ALA A 272 7.61 34.30 5.56
N SER A 273 6.36 34.33 5.08
CA SER A 273 5.31 33.42 5.57
C SER A 273 5.61 31.95 5.24
N PHE A 274 6.01 31.63 3.99
CA PHE A 274 6.42 30.28 3.62
C PHE A 274 7.65 29.79 4.37
N SER A 275 8.60 30.68 4.66
CA SER A 275 9.76 30.37 5.51
C SER A 275 9.34 29.99 6.93
N THR A 276 8.40 30.73 7.54
CA THR A 276 7.85 30.35 8.86
C THR A 276 7.09 29.03 8.85
N GLU A 277 6.29 28.76 7.81
CA GLU A 277 5.56 27.50 7.65
C GLU A 277 6.51 26.32 7.45
N LYS A 278 7.53 26.47 6.60
CA LYS A 278 8.60 25.47 6.40
C LYS A 278 9.28 25.12 7.72
N ASN A 279 9.67 26.12 8.52
CA ASN A 279 10.33 25.90 9.81
C ASN A 279 9.40 25.17 10.81
N ALA A 280 8.10 25.46 10.79
CA ALA A 280 7.11 24.76 11.61
C ALA A 280 6.93 23.29 11.18
N LEU A 281 6.85 23.03 9.86
CA LEU A 281 6.78 21.68 9.30
C LEU A 281 8.05 20.87 9.57
N GLU A 282 9.23 21.47 9.44
CA GLU A 282 10.51 20.85 9.73
C GLU A 282 10.64 20.49 11.23
N THR A 283 10.18 21.39 12.12
CA THR A 283 10.09 21.12 13.56
C THR A 283 9.14 19.94 13.86
N LYS A 284 7.99 19.88 13.19
CA LYS A 284 7.02 18.79 13.32
C LYS A 284 7.59 17.45 12.81
N LEU A 285 8.33 17.48 11.70
CA LEU A 285 9.02 16.31 11.15
C LEU A 285 10.09 15.80 12.12
N GLN A 286 10.92 16.68 12.68
CA GLN A 286 11.91 16.30 13.69
C GLN A 286 11.28 15.70 14.95
N ALA A 287 10.13 16.22 15.39
CA ALA A 287 9.38 15.64 16.51
C ALA A 287 8.85 14.23 16.20
N MET A 288 8.29 14.04 14.99
CA MET A 288 7.81 12.72 14.53
C MET A 288 8.97 11.71 14.39
N THR A 289 10.12 12.12 13.86
CA THR A 289 11.32 11.28 13.78
C THR A 289 11.85 10.88 15.17
N LYS A 290 11.83 11.79 16.15
CA LYS A 290 12.17 11.46 17.55
C LYS A 290 11.19 10.45 18.15
N GLN A 291 9.89 10.62 17.92
CA GLN A 291 8.87 9.69 18.38
C GLN A 291 9.04 8.30 17.73
N PHE A 292 9.25 8.24 16.41
CA PHE A 292 9.51 7.00 15.69
C PHE A 292 10.75 6.28 16.22
N HIS A 293 11.84 7.02 16.50
CA HIS A 293 13.05 6.45 17.08
C HIS A 293 12.81 5.89 18.50
N GLN A 294 12.03 6.58 19.34
CA GLN A 294 11.62 6.07 20.65
C GLN A 294 10.77 4.80 20.55
N THR A 295 9.77 4.77 19.67
CA THR A 295 8.94 3.57 19.44
C THR A 295 9.77 2.41 18.90
N SER A 296 10.72 2.66 17.98
CA SER A 296 11.65 1.65 17.47
C SER A 296 12.55 1.08 18.58
N GLN A 297 13.09 1.93 19.46
CA GLN A 297 13.86 1.48 20.63
C GLN A 297 13.00 0.64 21.59
N GLN A 298 11.75 1.04 21.85
CA GLN A 298 10.80 0.27 22.67
C GLN A 298 10.49 -1.10 22.06
N LEU A 299 10.23 -1.15 20.74
CA LEU A 299 9.98 -2.40 20.01
C LEU A 299 11.20 -3.34 20.09
N THR A 300 12.39 -2.79 19.87
CA THR A 300 13.66 -3.52 19.98
C THR A 300 13.85 -4.08 21.39
N ALA A 301 13.63 -3.28 22.43
CA ALA A 301 13.73 -3.73 23.81
C ALA A 301 12.67 -4.79 24.18
N LEU A 302 11.48 -4.75 23.58
CA LEU A 302 10.47 -5.80 23.73
C LEU A 302 10.94 -7.11 23.07
N GLN A 303 11.51 -7.01 21.87
CA GLN A 303 12.04 -8.15 21.13
C GLN A 303 13.19 -8.82 21.88
N THR A 304 14.14 -8.07 22.43
CA THR A 304 15.23 -8.63 23.26
C THR A 304 14.69 -9.40 24.46
N LYS A 305 13.67 -8.87 25.16
CA LYS A 305 13.02 -9.56 26.29
C LYS A 305 12.32 -10.86 25.86
N TYR A 306 11.69 -10.86 24.68
CA TYR A 306 11.05 -12.06 24.15
C TYR A 306 12.08 -13.13 23.76
N ASP A 307 13.20 -12.73 23.14
CA ASP A 307 14.32 -13.63 22.81
C ASP A 307 15.00 -14.18 24.07
N GLU A 308 15.13 -13.38 25.14
CA GLU A 308 15.59 -13.84 26.45
C GLU A 308 14.62 -14.85 27.09
N GLN A 309 13.32 -14.62 27.00
CA GLN A 309 12.29 -15.56 27.48
C GLN A 309 12.29 -16.88 26.68
N ILE A 310 12.51 -16.82 25.36
CA ILE A 310 12.73 -18.01 24.53
C ILE A 310 13.99 -18.75 24.97
N LYS A 311 15.11 -18.07 25.21
CA LYS A 311 16.35 -18.71 25.69
C LYS A 311 16.17 -19.34 27.07
N LEU A 312 15.50 -18.67 28.00
CA LEU A 312 15.22 -19.21 29.35
C LEU A 312 14.32 -20.46 29.28
N SER A 313 13.27 -20.43 28.47
CA SER A 313 12.38 -21.58 28.28
C SER A 313 13.07 -22.75 27.55
N ALA A 314 13.93 -22.48 26.55
CA ALA A 314 14.75 -23.50 25.90
C ALA A 314 15.75 -24.14 26.89
N ASN A 315 16.45 -23.34 27.69
CA ASN A 315 17.36 -23.82 28.73
C ASN A 315 16.65 -24.64 29.82
N SER A 316 15.38 -24.37 30.09
CA SER A 316 14.55 -25.20 30.99
C SER A 316 14.04 -26.48 30.32
N LEU A 317 13.90 -26.51 29.00
CA LEU A 317 13.33 -27.63 28.25
C LEU A 317 14.36 -28.74 27.98
N GLU A 318 15.62 -28.38 27.72
CA GLU A 318 16.70 -29.36 27.49
C GLU A 318 16.91 -30.37 28.64
N PRO A 319 17.06 -29.97 29.92
CA PRO A 319 17.21 -30.94 31.01
C PRO A 319 15.96 -31.81 31.20
N LEU A 320 14.76 -31.31 30.84
CA LEU A 320 13.53 -32.11 30.83
C LEU A 320 13.53 -33.15 29.69
N LYS A 321 14.02 -32.82 28.49
CA LYS A 321 14.21 -33.78 27.40
C LYS A 321 15.22 -34.86 27.78
N LEU A 322 16.37 -34.45 28.33
CA LEU A 322 17.43 -35.38 28.74
C LEU A 322 16.90 -36.35 29.81
N ARG A 323 16.15 -35.84 30.80
CA ARG A 323 15.52 -36.67 31.82
C ARG A 323 14.44 -37.60 31.26
N LEU A 324 13.70 -37.17 30.23
CA LEU A 324 12.75 -38.03 29.54
C LEU A 324 13.46 -39.19 28.81
N GLN A 325 14.59 -38.91 28.17
CA GLN A 325 15.42 -39.93 27.52
C GLN A 325 16.00 -40.93 28.52
N GLU A 326 16.57 -40.48 29.65
CA GLU A 326 17.02 -41.36 30.74
C GLU A 326 15.89 -42.29 31.24
N LEU A 327 14.69 -41.74 31.41
CA LEU A 327 13.51 -42.51 31.82
C LEU A 327 13.07 -43.52 30.76
N GLN A 328 13.26 -43.21 29.47
CA GLN A 328 12.96 -44.13 28.38
C GLN A 328 13.99 -45.26 28.32
N GLU A 329 15.29 -44.96 28.39
CA GLU A 329 16.37 -45.95 28.42
C GLU A 329 16.29 -46.90 29.63
N THR A 330 15.90 -46.38 30.80
CA THR A 330 15.67 -47.22 32.01
C THR A 330 14.43 -48.10 31.88
N ASN A 331 13.37 -47.63 31.22
CA ASN A 331 12.17 -48.42 30.95
C ASN A 331 12.45 -49.54 29.94
N ASP A 332 13.17 -49.25 28.86
CA ASP A 332 13.59 -50.25 27.86
C ASP A 332 14.50 -51.34 28.49
N SER A 333 15.39 -50.93 29.41
CA SER A 333 16.22 -51.85 30.21
C SER A 333 15.40 -52.74 31.15
N LEU A 334 14.39 -52.18 31.83
CA LEU A 334 13.44 -52.95 32.66
C LEU A 334 12.62 -53.95 31.83
N TYR A 335 12.19 -53.56 30.62
CA TYR A 335 11.52 -54.46 29.69
C TYR A 335 12.40 -55.63 29.26
N GLN A 336 13.70 -55.41 29.00
CA GLN A 336 14.64 -56.51 28.74
C GLN A 336 14.84 -57.42 29.96
N GLN A 337 14.92 -56.87 31.17
CA GLN A 337 15.04 -57.69 32.39
C GLN A 337 13.80 -58.55 32.64
N LEU A 338 12.59 -58.00 32.41
CA LEU A 338 11.34 -58.75 32.44
C LEU A 338 11.36 -59.90 31.43
N LEU A 339 11.74 -59.62 30.17
CA LEU A 339 11.83 -60.64 29.12
C LEU A 339 12.82 -61.77 29.50
N ILE A 340 13.96 -61.44 30.11
CA ILE A 340 14.92 -62.45 30.60
C ILE A 340 14.31 -63.28 31.74
N LYS A 341 13.58 -62.64 32.67
CA LYS A 341 12.94 -63.32 33.80
C LYS A 341 11.79 -64.24 33.35
N ASP A 342 10.99 -63.83 32.38
CA ASP A 342 9.95 -64.67 31.79
C ASP A 342 10.58 -65.91 31.11
N ASN A 343 11.69 -65.76 30.40
CA ASN A 343 12.45 -66.89 29.84
C ASN A 343 13.06 -67.81 30.91
N GLU A 344 13.47 -67.29 32.08
CA GLU A 344 13.92 -68.12 33.21
C GLU A 344 12.74 -68.89 33.86
N ILE A 345 11.58 -68.25 34.02
CA ILE A 345 10.36 -68.86 34.52
C ILE A 345 9.88 -69.96 33.57
N GLU A 346 9.91 -69.73 32.26
CA GLU A 346 9.53 -70.73 31.25
C GLU A 346 10.45 -71.96 31.29
N LYS A 347 11.77 -71.78 31.49
CA LYS A 347 12.72 -72.89 31.72
C LYS A 347 12.44 -73.67 33.01
N LEU A 348 12.02 -73.00 34.08
CA LEU A 348 11.63 -73.65 35.34
C LEU A 348 10.34 -74.46 35.18
N ILE A 349 9.37 -73.95 34.42
CA ILE A 349 8.08 -74.63 34.13
C ILE A 349 8.28 -75.90 33.30
N ILE A 350 9.24 -75.93 32.37
CA ILE A 350 9.53 -77.12 31.53
C ILE A 350 10.18 -78.27 32.35
N SER A 351 10.75 -77.99 33.53
CA SER A 351 11.63 -78.92 34.24
C SER A 351 10.98 -79.76 35.36
N THR A 352 9.65 -79.72 35.55
CA THR A 352 8.97 -80.50 36.62
C THR A 352 7.62 -81.10 36.21
N PRO A 353 7.29 -82.36 36.60
CA PRO A 353 5.99 -82.96 36.31
C PRO A 353 5.05 -83.08 37.55
N THR A 354 3.74 -82.92 37.30
CA THR A 354 2.58 -83.49 38.05
C THR A 354 2.07 -82.85 39.37
N SER A 355 1.12 -81.89 39.24
CA SER A 355 -0.28 -81.93 39.78
C SER A 355 -0.56 -81.93 41.34
N PRO A 356 -1.84 -81.79 41.84
CA PRO A 356 -2.21 -80.72 42.79
C PRO A 356 -3.01 -81.23 44.05
N PRO A 357 -4.03 -80.51 44.59
CA PRO A 357 -4.09 -79.47 45.65
C PRO A 357 -4.77 -80.03 46.95
N PRO A 358 -5.51 -79.31 47.85
CA PRO A 358 -5.70 -77.86 48.13
C PRO A 358 -5.59 -77.46 49.63
N ALA A 359 -5.72 -76.17 49.97
CA ALA A 359 -6.55 -75.65 51.08
C ALA A 359 -6.58 -74.10 51.14
N ASP A 360 -7.67 -73.56 51.65
CA ASP A 360 -8.03 -72.15 51.81
C ASP A 360 -7.06 -71.27 52.63
N GLU A 361 -6.93 -69.99 52.26
CA GLU A 361 -7.09 -68.89 53.25
C GLU A 361 -7.52 -67.57 52.58
N VAL A 362 -8.14 -66.69 53.38
CA VAL A 362 -8.90 -65.51 52.95
C VAL A 362 -8.15 -64.22 53.25
N ALA A 363 -8.01 -63.32 52.28
CA ALA A 363 -7.65 -61.91 52.52
C ALA A 363 -8.25 -60.99 51.45
N GLU A 364 -9.12 -60.07 51.87
CA GLU A 364 -9.74 -59.06 51.00
C GLU A 364 -8.77 -57.91 50.67
N LEU A 365 -8.86 -57.39 49.45
CA LEU A 365 -8.24 -56.11 49.04
C LEU A 365 -9.32 -55.18 48.45
N PRO A 366 -9.61 -54.03 49.07
CA PRO A 366 -10.42 -52.97 48.47
C PRO A 366 -9.56 -52.03 47.59
N PRO A 367 -10.20 -51.21 46.71
CA PRO A 367 -9.55 -50.71 45.48
C PRO A 367 -8.93 -49.31 45.57
N GLN A 368 -8.15 -48.98 44.53
CA GLN A 368 -7.71 -47.61 44.21
C GLN A 368 -8.89 -46.62 44.07
N GLN A 369 -8.70 -45.39 44.56
CA GLN A 369 -9.41 -44.21 44.08
C GLN A 369 -8.43 -43.11 43.63
N LYS A 370 -8.93 -42.27 42.72
CA LYS A 370 -8.23 -41.15 42.05
C LYS A 370 -8.11 -39.91 42.96
N PRO A 371 -7.32 -38.89 42.57
CA PRO A 371 -6.91 -37.81 43.48
C PRO A 371 -8.01 -36.75 43.71
N GLN A 372 -7.92 -36.06 44.85
CA GLN A 372 -8.54 -34.75 45.06
C GLN A 372 -7.60 -33.79 45.80
N GLN A 373 -7.68 -32.52 45.42
CA GLN A 373 -6.95 -31.40 46.01
C GLN A 373 -7.57 -30.94 47.33
N GLN A 374 -6.75 -30.54 48.30
CA GLN A 374 -7.12 -29.53 49.31
C GLN A 374 -5.92 -28.63 49.63
N SER A 375 -6.12 -27.31 49.52
CA SER A 375 -5.27 -26.24 50.07
C SER A 375 -5.81 -25.84 51.46
N PRO A 376 -5.05 -25.16 52.35
CA PRO A 376 -4.97 -23.67 52.36
C PRO A 376 -3.62 -23.16 53.00
N PRO A 377 -3.42 -21.90 53.51
CA PRO A 377 -4.26 -20.67 53.55
C PRO A 377 -3.54 -19.32 53.20
N ALA A 378 -4.31 -18.21 53.30
CA ALA A 378 -3.94 -16.77 53.32
C ALA A 378 -3.41 -16.14 51.99
N THR A 379 -3.83 -14.93 51.56
CA THR A 379 -4.22 -13.72 52.33
C THR A 379 -5.34 -12.89 51.65
N THR A 380 -6.05 -12.08 52.43
CA THR A 380 -7.12 -11.09 52.12
C THR A 380 -6.59 -9.76 51.53
N PRO A 381 -7.40 -8.70 51.26
CA PRO A 381 -8.80 -8.55 50.79
C PRO A 381 -8.79 -7.79 49.40
N PRO A 382 -9.72 -6.90 48.94
CA PRO A 382 -11.04 -6.46 49.41
C PRO A 382 -12.18 -6.49 48.33
N LEU A 383 -12.90 -5.39 48.10
CA LEU A 383 -14.25 -5.27 47.52
C LEU A 383 -14.35 -4.27 46.35
N ALA A 384 -15.22 -4.56 45.37
CA ALA A 384 -16.34 -3.68 44.97
C ALA A 384 -17.42 -4.40 44.11
N GLN A 385 -18.59 -4.58 44.73
CA GLN A 385 -19.97 -4.68 44.23
C GLN A 385 -20.27 -4.48 42.72
N GLN A 386 -21.06 -5.40 42.11
CA GLN A 386 -22.54 -5.28 41.97
C GLN A 386 -23.18 -6.53 41.33
N GLN A 387 -24.50 -6.70 41.48
CA GLN A 387 -25.29 -7.91 41.15
C GLN A 387 -26.13 -7.73 39.87
N ALA A 388 -26.27 -8.79 39.05
CA ALA A 388 -27.45 -9.06 38.19
C ALA A 388 -27.44 -10.54 37.72
N PRO A 389 -28.59 -11.16 37.38
CA PRO A 389 -28.70 -12.61 37.18
C PRO A 389 -28.31 -13.08 35.76
N GLN A 390 -27.81 -14.32 35.65
CA GLN A 390 -27.58 -14.96 34.35
C GLN A 390 -28.81 -15.77 33.88
N PRO A 391 -29.25 -15.61 32.62
CA PRO A 391 -30.12 -16.57 31.95
C PRO A 391 -29.32 -17.77 31.42
N VAL A 392 -29.99 -18.91 31.27
CA VAL A 392 -29.42 -20.12 30.65
C VAL A 392 -28.93 -19.83 29.23
N SER A 393 -27.68 -20.24 28.93
CA SER A 393 -27.01 -20.01 27.65
C SER A 393 -27.65 -20.84 26.53
N ASP A 394 -28.48 -20.19 25.72
CA ASP A 394 -29.08 -20.80 24.54
C ASP A 394 -28.03 -20.93 23.42
N VAL A 395 -27.74 -22.16 23.01
CA VAL A 395 -26.68 -22.47 22.03
C VAL A 395 -26.97 -21.82 20.67
N TYR A 396 -28.26 -21.65 20.32
CA TYR A 396 -28.65 -20.93 19.11
C TYR A 396 -28.42 -19.42 19.20
N ALA A 397 -28.49 -18.81 20.39
CA ALA A 397 -28.13 -17.40 20.60
C ALA A 397 -26.61 -17.19 20.51
N SER A 398 -25.80 -18.18 20.92
CA SER A 398 -24.35 -18.14 20.73
C SER A 398 -23.98 -18.24 19.23
N MET A 399 -24.65 -19.08 18.45
CA MET A 399 -24.47 -19.14 17.00
C MET A 399 -25.00 -17.89 16.27
N SER A 400 -26.11 -17.29 16.70
CA SER A 400 -26.57 -16.02 16.12
C SER A 400 -25.62 -14.86 16.45
N SER A 401 -24.94 -14.89 17.61
CA SER A 401 -23.88 -13.95 17.98
C SER A 401 -22.56 -14.14 17.21
N LEU A 402 -22.35 -15.30 16.57
CA LEU A 402 -21.23 -15.53 15.64
C LEU A 402 -21.55 -15.12 14.18
N LEU A 403 -22.83 -14.98 13.83
CA LEU A 403 -23.26 -14.54 12.50
C LEU A 403 -23.66 -13.04 12.45
N SER A 404 -24.18 -12.49 13.56
CA SER A 404 -24.54 -11.06 13.67
C SER A 404 -23.38 -10.07 13.43
N PRO A 405 -22.10 -10.37 13.78
CA PRO A 405 -20.98 -9.49 13.45
C PRO A 405 -20.71 -9.38 11.94
N LEU A 406 -21.09 -10.38 11.14
CA LEU A 406 -20.88 -10.40 9.69
C LEU A 406 -22.02 -9.76 8.87
N VAL A 407 -23.16 -9.42 9.49
CA VAL A 407 -24.32 -8.84 8.78
C VAL A 407 -24.69 -7.44 9.30
N SER A 408 -24.18 -7.02 10.47
CA SER A 408 -24.51 -5.71 11.07
C SER A 408 -23.31 -4.88 11.53
N ARG A 409 -22.08 -5.17 11.08
CA ARG A 409 -20.88 -4.39 11.47
C ARG A 409 -19.96 -3.94 10.33
N GLN A 410 -20.53 -3.86 9.13
CA GLN A 410 -20.06 -3.11 7.96
C GLN A 410 -21.29 -2.34 7.42
N MET A 411 -21.31 -1.04 7.15
CA MET A 411 -20.28 0.01 7.20
C MET A 411 -20.90 1.39 7.52
N PRO A 412 -20.63 2.01 8.68
CA PRO A 412 -20.86 3.45 8.88
C PRO A 412 -19.68 4.28 8.40
N ASP A 413 -18.47 4.04 8.93
CA ASP A 413 -17.30 4.88 8.67
C ASP A 413 -16.74 4.75 7.25
N GLU A 414 -16.70 3.54 6.67
CA GLU A 414 -16.34 3.39 5.25
C GLU A 414 -17.41 3.97 4.31
N ARG A 415 -18.70 3.96 4.71
CA ARG A 415 -19.77 4.60 3.93
C ARG A 415 -19.66 6.14 3.99
N ILE A 416 -19.35 6.70 5.16
CA ILE A 416 -19.04 8.13 5.33
C ILE A 416 -17.74 8.51 4.61
N GLY A 417 -16.74 7.63 4.58
CA GLY A 417 -15.50 7.78 3.81
C GLY A 417 -15.76 7.81 2.30
N LEU A 418 -16.54 6.86 1.80
CA LEU A 418 -16.99 6.80 0.41
C LEU A 418 -17.86 8.00 0.04
N GLU A 419 -18.79 8.43 0.90
CA GLU A 419 -19.59 9.64 0.68
C GLU A 419 -18.70 10.89 0.59
N LYS A 420 -17.70 11.04 1.47
CA LYS A 420 -16.70 12.13 1.37
C LYS A 420 -15.82 12.03 0.12
N GLN A 421 -15.48 10.82 -0.32
CA GLN A 421 -14.70 10.63 -1.54
C GLN A 421 -15.52 10.96 -2.79
N VAL A 422 -16.78 10.55 -2.85
CA VAL A 422 -17.74 10.90 -3.91
C VAL A 422 -18.01 12.41 -3.92
N GLN A 423 -18.17 13.04 -2.75
CA GLN A 423 -18.29 14.49 -2.61
C GLN A 423 -17.07 15.21 -3.22
N ARG A 424 -15.85 14.80 -2.83
CA ARG A 424 -14.59 15.39 -3.35
C ARG A 424 -14.41 15.16 -4.86
N LEU A 425 -14.80 14.00 -5.38
CA LEU A 425 -14.80 13.71 -6.82
C LEU A 425 -15.83 14.56 -7.56
N SER A 426 -17.00 14.81 -6.96
CA SER A 426 -18.03 15.70 -7.51
C SER A 426 -17.59 17.16 -7.53
N GLU A 427 -16.90 17.62 -6.49
CA GLU A 427 -16.29 18.97 -6.42
C GLU A 427 -15.21 19.12 -7.50
N MET A 428 -14.29 18.16 -7.63
CA MET A 428 -13.26 18.15 -8.66
C MET A 428 -13.84 18.09 -10.09
N LEU A 429 -14.94 17.35 -10.28
CA LEU A 429 -15.66 17.31 -11.56
C LEU A 429 -16.33 18.65 -11.87
N HIS A 430 -16.90 19.34 -10.87
CA HIS A 430 -17.47 20.67 -11.04
C HIS A 430 -16.39 21.70 -11.39
N GLU A 431 -15.26 21.71 -10.67
CA GLU A 431 -14.11 22.56 -11.00
C GLU A 431 -13.56 22.28 -12.41
N SER A 432 -13.56 21.02 -12.84
CA SER A 432 -13.15 20.63 -14.20
C SER A 432 -14.13 21.18 -15.24
N GLN A 433 -15.45 21.07 -14.98
CA GLN A 433 -16.50 21.62 -15.82
C GLN A 433 -16.41 23.15 -15.94
N ASP A 434 -16.11 23.85 -14.84
CA ASP A 434 -15.90 25.30 -14.81
C ASP A 434 -14.64 25.71 -15.59
N LYS A 435 -13.53 24.98 -15.43
CA LYS A 435 -12.29 25.18 -16.21
C LYS A 435 -12.55 24.97 -17.71
N ILE A 436 -13.30 23.94 -18.11
CA ILE A 436 -13.71 23.70 -19.50
C ILE A 436 -14.55 24.87 -20.02
N THR A 437 -15.50 25.37 -19.23
CA THR A 437 -16.38 26.49 -19.60
C THR A 437 -15.62 27.80 -19.76
N ALA A 438 -14.64 28.05 -18.88
CA ALA A 438 -13.73 29.19 -18.99
C ALA A 438 -12.85 29.11 -20.24
N LEU A 439 -12.28 27.94 -20.54
CA LEU A 439 -11.49 27.70 -21.76
C LEU A 439 -12.31 27.87 -23.04
N GLN A 440 -13.54 27.36 -23.09
CA GLN A 440 -14.47 27.59 -24.22
C GLN A 440 -14.82 29.08 -24.39
N THR A 441 -14.93 29.82 -23.29
CA THR A 441 -15.14 31.28 -23.32
C THR A 441 -13.91 32.01 -23.87
N GLN A 442 -12.71 31.62 -23.44
CA GLN A 442 -11.45 32.15 -23.97
C GLN A 442 -11.28 31.82 -25.46
N GLU A 443 -11.56 30.59 -25.88
CA GLU A 443 -11.54 30.16 -27.28
C GLU A 443 -12.48 31.02 -28.15
N LYS A 444 -13.68 31.34 -27.64
CA LYS A 444 -14.63 32.23 -28.32
C LYS A 444 -14.07 33.65 -28.47
N VAL A 445 -13.48 34.22 -27.42
CA VAL A 445 -12.86 35.57 -27.48
C VAL A 445 -11.72 35.57 -28.49
N LEU A 446 -10.82 34.59 -28.45
CA LEU A 446 -9.70 34.47 -29.40
C LEU A 446 -10.19 34.32 -30.84
N LYS A 447 -11.26 33.54 -31.09
CA LYS A 447 -11.88 33.43 -32.43
C LYS A 447 -12.47 34.76 -32.92
N ASP A 448 -13.06 35.56 -32.04
CA ASP A 448 -13.60 36.88 -32.40
C ASP A 448 -12.49 37.95 -32.55
N GLU A 449 -11.35 37.82 -31.86
CA GLU A 449 -10.15 38.63 -32.09
C GLU A 449 -9.47 38.30 -33.43
N LEU A 450 -9.33 37.00 -33.76
CA LEU A 450 -8.83 36.54 -35.07
C LEU A 450 -9.67 37.12 -36.21
N ARG A 451 -11.01 37.03 -36.11
CA ARG A 451 -11.94 37.63 -37.09
C ARG A 451 -11.79 39.15 -37.20
N LYS A 452 -11.48 39.86 -36.11
CA LYS A 452 -11.21 41.31 -36.14
C LYS A 452 -9.88 41.61 -36.81
N MET A 453 -8.84 40.81 -36.57
CA MET A 453 -7.55 40.93 -37.26
C MET A 453 -7.69 40.68 -38.76
N ASP A 454 -8.31 39.58 -39.18
CA ASP A 454 -8.60 39.29 -40.59
C ASP A 454 -9.37 40.43 -41.28
N ALA A 455 -10.35 41.03 -40.57
CA ALA A 455 -11.13 42.15 -41.07
C ALA A 455 -10.34 43.47 -41.11
N PHE A 456 -9.36 43.65 -40.24
CA PHE A 456 -8.45 44.79 -40.24
C PHE A 456 -7.41 44.67 -41.36
N GLU A 457 -6.78 43.50 -41.50
CA GLU A 457 -5.80 43.20 -42.56
C GLU A 457 -6.41 43.40 -43.94
N LYS A 458 -7.61 42.86 -44.19
CA LYS A 458 -8.37 43.11 -45.45
C LYS A 458 -8.65 44.58 -45.72
N ARG A 459 -8.87 45.41 -44.69
CA ARG A 459 -9.03 46.87 -44.84
C ARG A 459 -7.71 47.56 -45.12
N GLN A 460 -6.63 47.08 -44.51
CA GLN A 460 -5.28 47.59 -44.75
C GLN A 460 -4.83 47.31 -46.19
N ASP A 461 -5.02 46.07 -46.68
CA ASP A 461 -4.76 45.70 -48.08
C ASP A 461 -5.55 46.56 -49.06
N MET A 462 -6.86 46.75 -48.83
CA MET A 462 -7.69 47.65 -49.64
C MET A 462 -7.17 49.10 -49.63
N ASN A 463 -6.71 49.62 -48.49
CA ASN A 463 -6.14 50.96 -48.40
C ASN A 463 -4.79 51.07 -49.13
N VAL A 464 -3.94 50.04 -49.05
CA VAL A 464 -2.66 49.95 -49.76
C VAL A 464 -2.90 49.87 -51.27
N GLU A 465 -3.87 49.08 -51.72
CA GLU A 465 -4.24 48.96 -53.13
C GLU A 465 -4.87 50.25 -53.67
N TYR A 466 -5.72 50.92 -52.88
CA TYR A 466 -6.22 52.26 -53.21
C TYR A 466 -5.06 53.26 -53.37
N LEU A 467 -4.12 53.31 -52.41
CA LEU A 467 -2.97 54.21 -52.46
C LEU A 467 -2.06 53.92 -53.67
N LYS A 468 -1.84 52.65 -53.99
CA LYS A 468 -1.12 52.20 -55.20
C LYS A 468 -1.83 52.70 -56.46
N ASN A 469 -3.16 52.59 -56.54
CA ASN A 469 -3.93 53.08 -57.67
C ASN A 469 -3.91 54.61 -57.80
N VAL A 470 -3.89 55.35 -56.68
CA VAL A 470 -3.70 56.81 -56.67
C VAL A 470 -2.30 57.19 -57.16
N LEU A 471 -1.24 56.55 -56.65
CA LEU A 471 0.15 56.76 -57.08
C LEU A 471 0.34 56.48 -58.57
N VAL A 472 -0.19 55.36 -59.07
CA VAL A 472 -0.14 55.02 -60.51
C VAL A 472 -0.86 56.08 -61.33
N LYS A 473 -2.05 56.53 -60.93
CA LYS A 473 -2.74 57.63 -61.61
C LYS A 473 -1.91 58.91 -61.62
N PHE A 474 -1.32 59.29 -60.49
CA PHE A 474 -0.52 60.51 -60.34
C PHE A 474 0.69 60.51 -61.30
N LEU A 475 1.48 59.44 -61.28
CA LEU A 475 2.63 59.23 -62.17
C LEU A 475 2.25 59.20 -63.65
N MET A 476 1.05 58.69 -63.99
CA MET A 476 0.54 58.72 -65.36
C MET A 476 -0.01 60.09 -65.78
N SER A 477 -0.47 60.94 -64.85
CA SER A 477 -0.87 62.32 -65.14
C SER A 477 0.34 63.26 -65.33
N GLU A 478 1.41 63.13 -64.55
CA GLU A 478 2.63 63.93 -64.74
C GLU A 478 3.28 63.65 -66.11
N ASN A 479 3.36 62.38 -66.52
CA ASN A 479 3.84 62.01 -67.86
C ASN A 479 2.96 62.59 -68.99
N LYS A 480 1.66 62.81 -68.76
CA LYS A 480 0.78 63.45 -69.74
C LYS A 480 1.00 64.95 -69.88
N GLN A 481 1.44 65.65 -68.83
CA GLN A 481 1.76 67.09 -68.95
C GLN A 481 3.06 67.32 -69.73
N MET A 482 4.12 66.52 -69.48
CA MET A 482 5.35 66.60 -70.29
C MET A 482 5.16 66.18 -71.76
N SER A 483 4.09 65.45 -72.10
CA SER A 483 3.80 65.02 -73.48
C SER A 483 3.03 66.06 -74.30
N VAL A 484 2.78 67.27 -73.77
CA VAL A 484 2.02 68.36 -74.44
C VAL A 484 2.85 69.64 -74.58
N GLU A 485 4.05 69.71 -73.99
CA GLU A 485 5.00 70.84 -74.11
C GLU A 485 6.21 70.53 -75.02
N LEU A 486 6.07 69.53 -75.90
CA LEU A 486 6.98 69.18 -77.00
C LEU A 486 6.19 69.06 -78.32
#